data_AF-A0A1F6TV09-F1
#
_entry.id   AF-A0A1F6TV09-F1
#
_cell.length_a   1.000
_cell.length_b   1.000
_cell.length_c   1.000
_cell.angle_alpha   90.00
_cell.angle_beta   90.00
_cell.angle_gamma   90.00
#
_symmetry.space_group_name_H-M   'P 1'
#
loop_
_entity.id
_entity.type
_entity.pdbx_description
1 polymer ?
#
loop_
_entity_poly.entity_id
_entity_poly.type
_entity_poly.pdbx_seq_one_letter_code
_entity_poly.pdbx_strand_id
1 'polypeptide(L)'
;MARRTVFTRQADGAVLRRIVRADGTVERKQHIPAKQWEIAAARAGTGLSQERFARLLGVSKRTLQEWEQGRKRPSGAARVLLKIAARQPEVLLKYAA
;
A
#
# COMPACT_ATOMS: atom_id res chain seq x y z
N MET A 1 -15.72 10.83 12.51
CA MET A 1 -16.55 10.04 11.56
C MET A 1 -15.66 9.02 10.85
N ALA A 2 -16.02 7.73 10.91
CA ALA A 2 -15.20 6.67 10.31
C ALA A 2 -15.26 6.76 8.78
N ARG A 3 -14.12 6.98 8.13
CA ARG A 3 -13.97 6.98 6.67
C ARG A 3 -13.48 5.60 6.22
N ARG A 4 -14.16 4.98 5.27
CA ARG A 4 -13.71 3.70 4.68
C ARG A 4 -13.04 3.97 3.34
N THR A 5 -11.81 3.50 3.17
CA THR A 5 -11.14 3.52 1.86
C THR A 5 -11.33 2.16 1.19
N VAL A 6 -11.90 2.16 -0.01
CA VAL A 6 -12.13 0.99 -0.84
C VAL A 6 -11.21 1.07 -2.06
N PHE A 7 -10.54 -0.03 -2.40
CA PHE A 7 -9.68 -0.13 -3.57
C PHE A 7 -10.27 -1.17 -4.53
N THR A 8 -10.48 -0.79 -5.80
CA THR A 8 -10.98 -1.70 -6.84
C THR A 8 -9.98 -1.73 -7.98
N ARG A 9 -9.45 -2.91 -8.30
CA ARG A 9 -8.51 -3.11 -9.41
C ARG A 9 -9.26 -3.01 -10.75
N GLN A 10 -8.67 -2.34 -11.72
CA GLN A 10 -9.18 -2.17 -13.09
C GLN A 10 -8.42 -3.07 -14.08
N ALA A 11 -8.98 -3.26 -15.27
CA ALA A 11 -8.47 -4.18 -16.29
C ALA A 11 -7.07 -3.81 -16.81
N ASP A 12 -6.71 -2.53 -16.78
CA ASP A 12 -5.39 -2.00 -17.13
C ASP A 12 -4.36 -2.12 -15.97
N GLY A 13 -4.74 -2.74 -14.86
CA GLY A 13 -3.93 -2.87 -13.66
C GLY A 13 -3.92 -1.63 -12.76
N ALA A 14 -4.57 -0.53 -13.17
CA ALA A 14 -4.78 0.62 -12.30
C ALA A 14 -5.74 0.27 -11.16
N VAL A 15 -5.77 1.13 -10.14
CA VAL A 15 -6.64 0.96 -8.97
C VAL A 15 -7.49 2.19 -8.78
N LEU A 16 -8.80 1.98 -8.71
CA LEU A 16 -9.75 2.98 -8.30
C LEU A 16 -9.83 3.00 -6.77
N ARG A 17 -9.29 4.05 -6.17
CA ARG A 17 -9.46 4.34 -4.75
C ARG A 17 -10.72 5.18 -4.55
N ARG A 18 -11.65 4.68 -3.72
CA ARG A 18 -12.84 5.40 -3.27
C ARG A 18 -12.79 5.62 -1.77
N ILE A 19 -12.90 6.87 -1.34
CA ILE A 19 -13.14 7.20 0.07
C ILE A 19 -14.65 7.33 0.23
N VAL A 20 -15.22 6.49 1.10
CA VAL A 20 -16.65 6.42 1.35
C VAL A 20 -16.91 6.88 2.78
N ARG A 21 -17.90 7.77 2.94
CA ARG A 21 -18.39 8.22 4.24
C ARG A 21 -19.24 7.13 4.91
N ALA A 22 -19.55 7.33 6.19
CA ALA A 22 -20.37 6.40 6.95
C ALA A 22 -21.78 6.19 6.36
N ASP A 23 -22.29 7.19 5.62
CA ASP A 23 -23.59 7.17 4.93
C ASP A 23 -23.54 6.52 3.54
N GLY A 24 -22.39 5.98 3.12
CA GLY A 24 -22.22 5.35 1.81
C GLY A 24 -21.89 6.32 0.66
N THR A 25 -21.85 7.64 0.90
CA THR A 25 -21.49 8.62 -0.14
C THR A 25 -20.00 8.58 -0.46
N VAL A 26 -19.65 8.64 -1.76
CA VAL A 26 -18.26 8.66 -2.21
C VAL A 26 -17.72 10.09 -2.10
N GLU A 27 -16.85 10.33 -1.11
CA GLU A 27 -16.21 11.62 -0.85
C GLU A 27 -15.10 11.94 -1.86
N ARG A 28 -14.40 10.91 -2.35
CA ARG A 28 -13.30 11.09 -3.32
C ARG A 28 -13.13 9.85 -4.18
N LYS A 29 -13.01 10.04 -5.50
CA LYS A 29 -12.57 9.01 -6.46
C LYS A 29 -11.18 9.39 -6.95
N GLN A 30 -10.25 8.44 -6.93
CA GLN A 30 -8.90 8.64 -7.43
C GLN A 30 -8.49 7.45 -8.28
N HIS A 31 -8.04 7.74 -9.50
CA HIS A 31 -7.40 6.78 -10.37
C HIS A 31 -5.91 6.69 -10.00
N ILE A 32 -5.47 5.52 -9.56
CA ILE A 32 -4.08 5.26 -9.17
C ILE A 32 -3.47 4.37 -10.25
N PRO A 33 -2.52 4.87 -11.06
CA PRO A 33 -1.80 4.06 -12.03
C PRO A 33 -1.19 2.81 -11.39
N ALA A 34 -1.14 1.70 -12.12
CA ALA A 34 -0.63 0.41 -11.64
C ALA A 34 0.71 0.55 -10.89
N LYS A 35 1.65 1.29 -11.48
CA LYS A 35 2.99 1.54 -10.94
C LYS A 35 2.99 2.28 -9.59
N GLN A 36 1.99 3.12 -9.34
CA GLN A 36 1.83 3.82 -8.06
C GLN A 36 1.19 2.93 -6.99
N TRP A 37 0.38 1.94 -7.40
CA TRP A 37 -0.27 0.99 -6.50
C TRP A 37 0.63 -0.16 -6.06
N GLU A 38 1.68 -0.51 -6.83
CA GLU A 38 2.57 -1.66 -6.56
C GLU A 38 3.03 -1.78 -5.10
N ILE A 39 3.40 -0.67 -4.46
CA ILE A 39 3.89 -0.65 -3.07
C ILE A 39 2.75 -0.98 -2.10
N ALA A 40 1.58 -0.37 -2.28
CA ALA A 40 0.41 -0.62 -1.46
C ALA A 40 -0.12 -2.05 -1.66
N ALA A 41 -0.03 -2.57 -2.89
CA ALA A 41 -0.35 -3.95 -3.22
C ALA A 41 0.58 -4.94 -2.53
N ALA A 42 1.90 -4.68 -2.56
CA ALA A 42 2.91 -5.51 -1.91
C ALA A 42 2.64 -5.59 -0.40
N ARG A 43 2.31 -4.47 0.25
CA ARG A 43 1.88 -4.48 1.64
C ARG A 43 0.59 -5.26 1.83
N ALA A 44 -0.44 -4.99 1.03
CA ALA A 44 -1.73 -5.66 1.16
C ALA A 44 -1.60 -7.18 1.06
N GLY A 45 -0.70 -7.68 0.20
CA GLY A 45 -0.38 -9.10 0.07
C GLY A 45 0.21 -9.74 1.34
N THR A 46 0.80 -8.95 2.24
CA THR A 46 1.27 -9.44 3.56
C THR A 46 0.17 -9.49 4.62
N GLY A 47 -0.99 -8.88 4.39
CA GLY A 47 -2.03 -8.71 5.41
C GLY A 47 -1.71 -7.71 6.52
N LEU A 48 -0.53 -7.06 6.49
CA LEU A 48 -0.10 -6.12 7.53
C LEU A 48 -0.70 -4.72 7.36
N SER A 49 -0.95 -4.07 8.49
CA SER A 49 -1.24 -2.64 8.54
C SER A 49 -0.04 -1.82 8.06
N GLN A 50 -0.27 -0.57 7.63
CA GLN A 50 0.83 0.34 7.24
C GLN A 50 1.89 0.47 8.33
N GLU A 51 1.48 0.48 9.60
CA GLU A 51 2.40 0.65 10.71
C GLU A 51 3.29 -0.58 10.94
N ARG A 52 2.69 -1.78 10.96
CA ARG A 52 3.44 -3.03 11.11
C ARG A 52 4.36 -3.28 9.92
N PHE A 53 3.88 -3.02 8.71
CA PHE A 53 4.68 -3.16 7.50
C PHE A 53 5.84 -2.16 7.45
N ALA A 54 5.62 -0.90 7.86
CA ALA A 54 6.69 0.10 7.94
C ALA A 54 7.76 -0.31 8.95
N ARG A 55 7.36 -0.82 10.13
CA ARG A 55 8.27 -1.35 11.15
C ARG A 55 9.12 -2.50 10.60
N LEU A 56 8.48 -3.46 9.90
CA LEU A 56 9.17 -4.58 9.26
C LEU A 56 10.20 -4.12 8.21
N LEU A 57 9.90 -3.07 7.46
CA LEU A 57 10.81 -2.48 6.48
C LEU A 57 11.86 -1.54 7.10
N GLY A 58 11.83 -1.31 8.42
CA GLY A 58 12.76 -0.41 9.10
C GLY A 58 12.56 1.07 8.74
N VAL A 59 11.34 1.48 8.39
CA VAL A 59 11.01 2.87 8.04
C VAL A 59 9.82 3.41 8.84
N SER A 60 9.68 4.73 8.89
CA SER A 60 8.50 5.34 9.51
C SER A 60 7.22 5.06 8.71
N LYS A 61 6.07 4.99 9.40
CA LYS A 61 4.74 4.93 8.75
C LYS A 61 4.54 6.07 7.75
N ARG A 62 5.03 7.27 8.10
CA ARG A 62 5.00 8.46 7.23
C ARG A 62 5.76 8.21 5.93
N THR A 63 6.96 7.63 6.01
CA THR A 63 7.79 7.27 4.85
C THR A 63 7.05 6.30 3.93
N LEU A 64 6.50 5.23 4.49
CA LEU A 64 5.71 4.26 3.73
C LEU A 64 4.51 4.93 3.04
N GLN A 65 3.80 5.83 3.73
CA GLN A 65 2.67 6.56 3.14
C GLN A 65 3.09 7.45 1.97
N GLU A 66 4.22 8.16 2.07
CA GLU A 66 4.75 8.96 0.96
C GLU A 66 5.14 8.09 -0.25
N TRP A 67 5.59 6.85 -0.01
CA TRP A 67 5.84 5.86 -1.07
C TRP A 67 4.55 5.34 -1.71
N GLU A 68 3.58 4.88 -0.90
CA GLU A 68 2.29 4.37 -1.40
C GLU A 68 1.48 5.46 -2.14
N GLN A 69 1.70 6.73 -1.84
CA GLN A 69 1.10 7.86 -2.56
C GLN A 69 1.92 8.34 -3.76
N GLY A 70 3.09 7.74 -4.02
CA GLY A 70 3.97 8.12 -5.12
C GLY A 70 4.66 9.49 -4.96
N ARG A 71 4.58 10.11 -3.77
CA ARG A 71 5.23 11.40 -3.48
C ARG A 71 6.74 11.27 -3.32
N LYS A 72 7.21 10.11 -2.84
CA LYS A 72 8.63 9.77 -2.74
C LYS A 72 8.91 8.39 -3.31
N ARG A 73 10.18 8.16 -3.70
CA ARG A 73 10.65 6.87 -4.17
C ARG A 73 11.38 6.11 -3.04
N PRO A 74 11.20 4.79 -2.93
CA PRO A 74 11.99 3.98 -2.00
C PRO A 74 13.46 3.92 -2.40
N SER A 75 14.34 3.70 -1.42
CA SER A 75 15.77 3.45 -1.67
C SER A 75 15.97 2.17 -2.49
N GLY A 76 17.20 1.93 -2.96
CA GLY A 76 17.55 0.68 -3.66
C GLY A 76 17.20 -0.56 -2.84
N ALA A 77 17.65 -0.62 -1.58
CA ALA A 77 17.35 -1.72 -0.67
C ALA A 77 15.84 -1.88 -0.41
N ALA A 78 15.13 -0.78 -0.16
CA ALA A 78 13.69 -0.84 0.07
C ALA A 78 12.92 -1.35 -1.16
N ARG A 79 13.33 -1.01 -2.39
CA ARG A 79 12.74 -1.58 -3.61
C ARG A 79 12.93 -3.09 -3.71
N VAL A 80 14.06 -3.62 -3.26
CA VAL A 80 14.28 -5.08 -3.22
C VAL A 80 13.33 -5.73 -2.21
N LEU A 81 13.23 -5.19 -0.99
CA LEU A 81 12.31 -5.70 0.02
C LEU A 81 10.84 -5.64 -0.46
N LEU A 82 10.43 -4.57 -1.13
CA LEU A 82 9.09 -4.45 -1.70
C LEU A 82 8.82 -5.49 -2.80
N LYS A 83 9.82 -5.84 -3.62
CA LYS A 83 9.70 -6.93 -4.59
C LYS A 83 9.56 -8.29 -3.92
N ILE A 84 10.29 -8.51 -2.82
CA ILE A 84 10.14 -9.73 -2.01
C ILE A 84 8.74 -9.77 -1.41
N ALA A 85 8.25 -8.68 -0.80
CA ALA A 85 6.89 -8.57 -0.27
C ALA A 85 5.82 -8.91 -1.32
N ALA A 86 6.03 -8.47 -2.57
CA ALA A 86 5.08 -8.70 -3.66
C ALA A 86 5.06 -10.15 -4.19
N ARG A 87 6.18 -10.88 -4.09
CA ARG A 87 6.34 -12.21 -4.70
C ARG A 87 6.32 -13.36 -3.69
N GLN A 88 6.90 -13.13 -2.52
CA GLN A 88 7.15 -14.09 -1.45
C GLN A 88 6.93 -13.41 -0.09
N PRO A 89 5.69 -12.95 0.20
CA PRO A 89 5.38 -12.24 1.45
C PRO A 89 5.74 -13.04 2.70
N GLU A 90 5.63 -14.36 2.65
CA GLU A 90 5.99 -15.29 3.72
C GLU A 90 7.44 -15.17 4.18
N VAL A 91 8.37 -14.79 3.29
CA VAL A 91 9.78 -14.58 3.65
C VAL A 91 9.92 -13.38 4.58
N LEU A 92 9.24 -12.28 4.29
CA LEU A 92 9.28 -11.09 5.15
C LEU A 92 8.53 -11.31 6.47
N LEU A 93 7.39 -12.02 6.41
CA LEU A 93 6.58 -12.29 7.60
C LEU A 93 7.34 -13.10 8.67
N LYS A 94 8.34 -13.90 8.30
CA LYS A 94 9.24 -14.58 9.25
C LYS A 94 10.02 -13.63 10.15
N TYR A 95 10.18 -12.37 9.75
CA TYR A 95 10.89 -11.34 10.50
C TYR A 95 9.94 -10.31 11.11
N ALA A 96 8.62 -10.51 11.00
CA ALA A 96 7.63 -9.66 11.63
C ALA A 96 7.51 -10.01 13.12
N ALA A 97 8.06 -9.15 13.98
CA ALA A 97 7.89 -9.20 15.43
C ALA A 97 6.53 -8.61 15.88
#